data_AF-A0A5J4DS40-F1
#
_entry.id   AF-A0A5J4DS40-F1
#
_cell.length_a   1.000
_cell.length_b   1.000
_cell.length_c   1.000
_cell.angle_alpha   90.00
_cell.angle_beta   90.00
_cell.angle_gamma   90.00
#
_symmetry.space_group_name_H-M   'P 1'
#
loop_
_entity.id
_entity.type
_entity.pdbx_description
1 polymer ?
#
loop_
_entity_poly.entity_id
_entity_poly.type
_entity_poly.pdbx_seq_one_letter_code
_entity_poly.pdbx_strand_id
1 'polypeptide(L)'
;MGEITEYRIQQIVDNGQIVQMALEEDVHTEPVSQKQLIMESIAKKLDPEMKEQVTPILEAILQAQPTIKVKSYQHTTITITMPKNRYERMGRPQVGEKLEINLKKIS
;
A
#
# COMPACT_ATOMS: atom_id res chain seq x y z
N MET A 1 -15.97 -11.50 -12.69
CA MET A 1 -15.98 -11.39 -11.20
C MET A 1 -15.49 -9.99 -10.87
N GLY A 2 -16.19 -9.23 -10.03
CA GLY A 2 -15.75 -7.90 -9.61
C GLY A 2 -14.74 -8.03 -8.48
N GLU A 3 -13.70 -7.22 -8.49
CA GLU A 3 -12.74 -7.12 -7.39
C GLU A 3 -13.41 -6.31 -6.27
N ILE A 4 -13.56 -6.94 -5.10
CA ILE A 4 -14.07 -6.29 -3.89
C ILE A 4 -12.85 -5.89 -3.10
N THR A 5 -12.57 -4.59 -3.04
CA THR A 5 -11.39 -4.05 -2.37
C THR A 5 -11.82 -3.08 -1.28
N GLU A 6 -11.18 -3.18 -0.10
CA GLU A 6 -11.38 -2.25 1.01
C GLU A 6 -10.52 -1.00 0.81
N TYR A 7 -11.11 0.16 1.04
CA TYR A 7 -10.43 1.45 1.00
C TYR A 7 -10.61 2.18 2.31
N ARG A 8 -9.52 2.70 2.88
CA ARG A 8 -9.53 3.51 4.09
C ARG A 8 -9.76 4.97 3.75
N ILE A 9 -10.63 5.65 4.51
CA ILE A 9 -10.84 7.09 4.38
C ILE A 9 -9.67 7.82 5.03
N GLN A 10 -8.90 8.56 4.22
CA GLN A 10 -7.75 9.33 4.66
C GLN A 10 -8.14 10.78 5.02
N GLN A 11 -9.10 11.34 4.30
CA GLN A 11 -9.53 12.73 4.49
C GLN A 11 -11.00 12.90 4.13
N ILE A 12 -11.66 13.80 4.85
CA ILE A 12 -13.01 14.28 4.55
C ILE A 12 -13.00 15.81 4.57
N VAL A 13 -13.61 16.42 3.55
CA VAL A 13 -13.84 17.86 3.45
C VAL A 13 -15.34 18.08 3.25
N ASP A 14 -15.99 18.73 4.21
CA ASP A 14 -17.41 19.13 4.13
C ASP A 14 -17.48 20.66 3.95
N ASN A 15 -18.14 21.11 2.88
CA ASN A 15 -18.35 22.53 2.59
C ASN A 15 -19.81 22.98 2.78
N GLY A 16 -20.65 22.14 3.39
CA GLY A 16 -22.06 22.40 3.68
C GLY A 16 -23.03 21.90 2.61
N GLN A 17 -22.64 21.86 1.34
CA GLN A 17 -23.49 21.33 0.25
C GLN A 17 -23.00 19.99 -0.28
N ILE A 18 -21.68 19.83 -0.37
CA ILE A 18 -21.02 18.61 -0.83
C ILE A 18 -19.98 18.17 0.19
N VAL A 19 -19.75 16.87 0.21
CA VAL A 19 -18.71 16.22 1.00
C VAL A 19 -17.77 15.53 0.02
N GLN A 20 -16.48 15.84 0.15
CA GLN A 20 -15.42 15.20 -0.59
C GLN A 20 -14.66 14.26 0.35
N MET A 21 -14.49 13.01 -0.05
CA MET A 21 -13.73 12.00 0.68
C MET A 21 -12.55 11.54 -0.18
N ALA A 22 -11.36 11.50 0.41
CA ALA A 22 -10.20 10.87 -0.18
C ALA A 22 -10.00 9.50 0.46
N LEU A 23 -9.96 8.47 -0.37
CA LEU A 23 -9.81 7.08 0.03
C LEU A 23 -8.55 6.48 -0.58
N GLU A 24 -7.87 5.66 0.20
CA GLU A 24 -6.68 4.93 -0.21
C GLU A 24 -6.93 3.44 -0.01
N GLU A 25 -6.53 2.64 -0.98
CA GLU A 25 -6.64 1.18 -0.90
C GLU A 25 -5.99 0.68 0.39
N ASP A 26 -6.71 -0.11 1.19
CA ASP A 26 -6.18 -0.63 2.46
C ASP A 26 -5.28 -1.84 2.19
N VAL A 27 -4.20 -1.59 1.46
CA VAL A 27 -3.16 -2.58 1.18
C VAL A 27 -2.36 -2.84 2.45
N HIS A 28 -2.53 -4.02 3.04
CA HIS A 28 -1.62 -4.51 4.07
C HIS A 28 -0.26 -4.81 3.41
N THR A 29 0.66 -3.86 3.48
CA THR A 29 2.04 -4.10 3.05
C THR A 29 2.78 -4.84 4.15
N GLU A 30 3.20 -6.08 3.90
CA GLU A 30 4.31 -6.64 4.66
C GLU A 30 5.56 -5.80 4.38
N PRO A 31 6.32 -5.37 5.40
CA PRO A 31 7.55 -4.63 5.17
C PRO A 31 8.59 -5.53 4.50
N VAL A 32 8.76 -5.41 3.19
CA VAL A 32 9.82 -6.11 2.47
C VAL A 32 11.16 -5.47 2.83
N SER A 33 12.01 -6.23 3.53
CA SER A 33 13.37 -5.80 3.90
C SER A 33 14.26 -5.69 2.66
N GLN A 34 14.90 -4.53 2.45
CA GLN A 34 15.88 -4.34 1.37
C GLN A 34 17.03 -5.36 1.44
N LYS A 35 17.37 -5.85 2.65
CA LYS A 35 18.35 -6.94 2.84
C LYS A 35 17.92 -8.23 2.15
N GLN A 36 16.63 -8.57 2.24
CA GLN A 36 16.06 -9.76 1.60
C GLN A 36 16.20 -9.67 0.07
N LEU A 37 15.88 -8.51 -0.51
CA LEU A 37 15.95 -8.28 -1.96
C LEU A 37 17.40 -8.31 -2.49
N ILE A 38 18.34 -7.75 -1.74
CA ILE A 38 19.76 -7.80 -2.09
C ILE A 38 20.26 -9.25 -2.02
N MET A 39 19.92 -9.97 -0.95
CA MET A 39 20.29 -11.37 -0.78
C MET A 39 19.71 -12.25 -1.91
N GLU A 40 18.44 -12.07 -2.27
CA GLU A 40 17.80 -12.78 -3.38
C GLU A 40 18.43 -12.47 -4.74
N SER A 41 18.75 -11.20 -4.99
CA SER A 41 19.36 -10.76 -6.26
C SER A 41 20.78 -11.29 -6.43
N ILE A 42 21.53 -11.37 -5.33
CA ILE A 42 22.90 -11.88 -5.29
C ILE A 42 22.88 -13.42 -5.32
N ALA A 43 21.97 -14.06 -4.59
CA ALA A 43 21.78 -15.51 -4.64
C ALA A 43 21.34 -16.01 -6.02
N LYS A 44 20.65 -15.19 -6.82
CA LYS A 44 20.35 -15.50 -8.23
C LYS A 44 21.55 -15.36 -9.17
N LYS A 45 22.61 -14.65 -8.77
CA LYS A 45 23.78 -14.33 -9.61
C LYS A 45 25.08 -15.04 -9.21
N LEU A 46 25.10 -15.74 -8.07
CA LEU A 46 26.28 -16.48 -7.59
C LEU A 46 26.11 -17.99 -7.71
N ASP A 47 27.19 -18.64 -8.14
CA ASP A 47 27.33 -20.10 -8.13
C ASP A 47 27.31 -20.66 -6.69
N PRO A 48 26.82 -21.89 -6.47
CA PRO A 48 26.60 -22.46 -5.14
C PRO A 48 27.83 -22.45 -4.23
N GLU A 49 29.03 -22.70 -4.79
CA GLU A 49 30.30 -22.73 -4.06
C GLU A 49 30.73 -21.35 -3.53
N MET A 50 30.32 -20.27 -4.20
CA MET A 50 30.66 -18.91 -3.77
C MET A 50 29.62 -18.30 -2.81
N LYS A 51 28.42 -18.90 -2.69
CA LYS A 51 27.41 -18.40 -1.74
C LYS A 51 27.87 -18.55 -0.29
N GLU A 52 28.42 -19.69 0.09
CA GLU A 52 28.80 -19.94 1.50
C GLU A 52 29.92 -19.02 2.00
N GLN A 53 30.85 -18.64 1.14
CA GLN A 53 31.99 -17.78 1.52
C GLN A 53 31.63 -16.29 1.58
N VAL A 54 30.67 -15.84 0.76
CA VAL A 54 30.38 -14.42 0.57
C VAL A 54 29.18 -13.95 1.41
N THR A 55 28.29 -14.86 1.82
CA THR A 55 27.13 -14.57 2.69
C THR A 55 27.51 -13.87 4.01
N PRO A 56 28.54 -14.30 4.76
CA PRO A 56 28.92 -13.65 6.03
C PRO A 56 29.39 -12.20 5.84
N ILE A 57 30.09 -11.93 4.73
CA ILE A 57 30.61 -10.61 4.39
C ILE A 57 29.46 -9.68 3.97
N LEU A 58 28.50 -10.21 3.19
CA LEU A 58 27.29 -9.51 2.79
C LEU A 58 26.41 -9.14 3.96
N GLU A 59 26.21 -10.05 4.92
CA GLU A 59 25.45 -9.78 6.15
C GLU A 59 26.09 -8.65 6.98
N ALA A 60 27.42 -8.64 7.11
CA ALA A 60 28.16 -7.60 7.82
C ALA A 60 28.04 -6.22 7.12
N ILE A 61 28.15 -6.18 5.79
CA ILE A 61 27.98 -4.94 5.01
C ILE A 61 26.53 -4.45 5.10
N LEU A 62 25.55 -5.35 5.01
CA LEU A 62 24.13 -5.02 5.12
C LEU A 62 23.71 -4.61 6.54
N GLN A 63 24.41 -5.06 7.60
CA GLN A 63 24.22 -4.55 8.96
C GLN A 63 24.65 -3.08 9.10
N ALA A 64 25.68 -2.66 8.36
CA ALA A 64 26.23 -1.31 8.41
C ALA A 64 25.44 -0.28 7.58
N GLN A 65 24.55 -0.71 6.69
CA GLN A 65 23.75 0.20 5.86
C GLN A 65 22.45 0.63 6.56
N PRO A 66 22.11 1.93 6.56
CA PRO A 66 20.80 2.39 7.03
C PRO A 66 19.70 1.73 6.18
N THR A 67 18.69 1.16 6.84
CA THR A 67 17.60 0.45 6.17
C THR A 67 16.67 1.47 5.53
N ILE A 68 16.94 1.88 4.30
CA ILE A 68 16.10 2.83 3.57
C ILE A 68 14.88 2.07 3.04
N LYS A 69 13.83 2.02 3.86
CA LYS A 69 12.53 1.43 3.50
C LYS A 69 11.78 2.35 2.53
N VAL A 70 11.96 2.22 1.22
CA VAL A 70 10.94 2.75 0.29
C VAL A 70 10.83 1.90 -0.97
N LYS A 71 9.92 0.92 -0.97
CA LYS A 71 9.16 0.60 -2.19
C LYS A 71 7.83 1.33 -2.06
N SER A 72 7.56 2.30 -2.93
CA SER A 72 6.20 2.80 -3.10
C SER A 72 5.44 1.77 -3.93
N TYR A 73 4.61 0.94 -3.30
CA TYR A 73 3.61 0.21 -4.07
C TYR A 73 2.61 1.24 -4.61
N GLN A 74 2.33 1.17 -5.91
CA GLN A 74 1.25 1.95 -6.50
C GLN A 74 -0.04 1.43 -5.89
N HIS A 75 -0.74 2.28 -5.14
CA HIS A 75 -2.04 2.00 -4.56
C HIS A 75 -3.12 2.74 -5.35
N THR A 76 -4.33 2.21 -5.34
CA THR A 76 -5.47 2.92 -5.93
C THR A 76 -5.94 4.02 -4.96
N THR A 77 -5.91 5.28 -5.40
CA THR A 77 -6.52 6.40 -4.67
C THR A 77 -7.85 6.75 -5.31
N ILE A 78 -8.91 6.84 -4.51
CA ILE A 78 -10.25 7.23 -4.97
C ILE A 78 -10.65 8.53 -4.28
N THR A 79 -10.98 9.55 -5.06
CA THR A 79 -11.62 10.77 -4.54
C THR A 79 -13.09 10.75 -4.91
N ILE A 80 -13.97 10.75 -3.90
CA ILE A 80 -15.42 10.76 -4.10
C ILE A 80 -15.96 12.09 -3.63
N THR A 81 -16.56 12.85 -4.54
CA THR A 81 -17.34 14.03 -4.21
C THR A 81 -18.82 13.70 -4.33
N MET A 82 -19.57 13.90 -3.25
CA MET A 82 -21.00 13.60 -3.21
C MET A 82 -21.80 14.70 -2.49
N PRO A 83 -23.10 14.85 -2.77
CA PRO A 83 -23.97 15.72 -2.01
C PRO A 83 -24.05 15.33 -0.53
N LYS A 84 -24.19 16.32 0.36
CA LYS A 84 -24.23 16.10 1.81
C LYS A 84 -25.32 15.12 2.24
N ASN A 85 -26.51 15.21 1.64
CA ASN A 85 -27.61 14.28 1.94
C ASN A 85 -27.25 12.81 1.66
N ARG A 86 -26.45 12.52 0.63
CA ARG A 86 -25.97 11.16 0.33
C ARG A 86 -24.99 10.70 1.39
N TYR A 87 -24.04 11.56 1.77
CA TYR A 87 -23.07 11.27 2.82
C TYR A 87 -23.74 10.97 4.16
N GLU A 88 -24.75 11.76 4.54
CA GLU A 88 -25.51 11.53 5.78
C GLU A 88 -26.29 10.22 5.76
N ARG A 89 -26.88 9.87 4.62
CA ARG A 89 -27.58 8.59 4.43
C ARG A 89 -26.66 7.37 4.49
N MET A 90 -25.35 7.54 4.27
CA MET A 90 -24.35 6.49 4.46
C MET A 90 -23.93 6.32 5.93
N GLY A 91 -24.53 7.07 6.86
CA GLY A 91 -24.17 7.00 8.28
C GLY A 91 -23.01 7.94 8.67
N ARG A 92 -22.62 8.88 7.79
CA ARG A 92 -21.52 9.83 8.01
C ARG A 92 -20.20 9.13 8.34
N PRO A 93 -19.65 8.33 7.40
CA PRO A 93 -18.42 7.61 7.65
C PRO A 93 -17.26 8.56 7.98
N GLN A 94 -16.35 8.15 8.87
CA GLN A 94 -15.31 8.99 9.47
C GLN A 94 -13.92 8.66 8.90
N VAL A 95 -12.98 9.60 9.08
CA VAL A 95 -11.56 9.36 8.77
C VAL A 95 -11.05 8.14 9.56
N GLY A 96 -10.36 7.23 8.87
CA GLY A 96 -9.86 5.97 9.42
C GLY A 96 -10.81 4.79 9.25
N GLU A 97 -12.09 5.01 8.95
CA GLU A 97 -13.02 3.93 8.61
C GLU A 97 -12.73 3.38 7.20
N LYS A 98 -13.17 2.14 6.97
CA LYS A 98 -13.02 1.48 5.67
C LYS A 98 -14.35 1.43 4.94
N LEU A 99 -14.30 1.66 3.63
CA LEU A 99 -15.40 1.45 2.70
C LEU A 99 -15.04 0.33 1.74
N GLU A 100 -16.00 -0.56 1.49
CA GLU A 100 -15.93 -1.53 0.42
C GLU A 100 -16.31 -0.86 -0.90
N ILE A 101 -15.43 -0.90 -1.90
CA ILE A 101 -15.69 -0.35 -3.23
C ILE A 101 -15.58 -1.47 -4.26
N ASN A 102 -16.67 -1.68 -5.01
CA ASN A 102 -16.72 -2.62 -6.11
C ASN A 102 -16.54 -1.89 -7.44
N LEU A 103 -15.42 -2.15 -8.12
CA LEU A 103 -15.14 -1.59 -9.43
C LEU A 103 -15.49 -2.60 -10.52
N LYS A 104 -16.48 -2.27 -11.35
CA LYS A 104 -16.89 -3.08 -12.49
C LYS A 104 -16.98 -2.22 -13.75
N LYS A 105 -16.24 -2.60 -14.79
CA LYS A 105 -16.42 -2.04 -16.13
C LYS A 105 -17.76 -2.52 -16.70
N ILE A 106 -18.62 -1.59 -17.08
CA ILE A 106 -19.84 -1.86 -17.85
C ILE A 106 -19.48 -1.71 -19.33
N SER A 107 -19.79 -2.72 -20.13
CA SER A 107 -19.58 -2.78 -21.59
C SER A 107 -20.91 -2.79 -22.32
#